data_AF-A0A527G2N1-F1
#
_entry.id   AF-A0A527G2N1-F1
#
_cell.length_a   1.000
_cell.length_b   1.000
_cell.length_c   1.000
_cell.angle_alpha   90.00
_cell.angle_beta   90.00
_cell.angle_gamma   90.00
#
_symmetry.space_group_name_H-M   'P 1'
#
loop_
_entity.id
_entity.type
_entity.pdbx_description
1 polymer ?
#
loop_
_entity_poly.entity_id
_entity_poly.type
_entity_poly.pdbx_seq_one_letter_code
_entity_poly.pdbx_strand_id
1 'polypeptide(L)'
;EVIGIAGVAGNGQGEFFESVSGEVPQQDASSVRIRGKDAGGLTITGRRLLGAAFVPEERLGHGAAPRMKLSENLLLSRHATDGKAFVGSGGMVKSGAIQAASQRIIEAMDV
;
A
#
# COMPACT_ATOMS: atom_id res chain seq x y z
N GLU A 1 -18.01 5.68 -6.47
CA GLU A 1 -17.65 6.35 -7.73
C GLU A 1 -16.32 5.81 -8.20
N VAL A 2 -16.09 5.73 -9.51
CA VAL A 2 -14.79 5.37 -10.10
C VAL A 2 -14.39 6.52 -11.00
N ILE A 3 -13.22 7.09 -10.78
CA ILE A 3 -12.72 8.27 -11.50
C ILE A 3 -11.45 7.90 -12.24
N GLY A 4 -11.37 8.28 -13.52
CA GLY A 4 -10.16 8.17 -14.32
C GLY A 4 -9.48 9.53 -14.46
N ILE A 5 -8.16 9.57 -14.31
CA ILE A 5 -7.32 10.73 -14.63
C ILE A 5 -6.49 10.32 -15.84
N ALA A 6 -6.57 11.10 -16.92
CA ALA A 6 -5.87 10.82 -18.17
C ALA A 6 -4.98 11.99 -18.56
N GLY A 7 -3.83 11.68 -19.16
CA GLY A 7 -2.89 12.65 -19.71
C GLY A 7 -1.95 11.96 -20.70
N VAL A 8 -1.21 12.77 -21.47
CA VAL A 8 -0.13 12.25 -22.32
C VAL A 8 1.07 11.87 -21.43
N ALA A 9 1.88 10.91 -21.88
CA ALA A 9 3.13 10.57 -21.21
C ALA A 9 3.99 11.83 -20.98
N GLY A 10 4.55 11.97 -19.78
CA GLY A 10 5.32 13.14 -19.37
C GLY A 10 4.51 14.27 -18.73
N ASN A 11 3.20 14.14 -18.59
CA ASN A 11 2.35 15.16 -17.94
C ASN A 11 2.24 15.01 -16.41
N GLY A 12 3.19 14.34 -15.74
CA GLY A 12 3.21 14.32 -14.29
C GLY A 12 2.36 13.22 -13.62
N GLN A 13 1.96 12.16 -14.32
CA GLN A 13 1.09 11.12 -13.74
C GLN A 13 1.80 10.31 -12.65
N GLY A 14 3.10 10.04 -12.84
CA GLY A 14 3.93 9.39 -11.83
C GLY A 14 4.11 10.29 -10.61
N GLU A 15 4.43 11.56 -10.83
CA GLU A 15 4.60 12.57 -9.79
C GLU A 15 3.29 12.82 -9.01
N PHE A 16 2.15 12.80 -9.70
CA PHE A 16 0.84 12.81 -9.08
C PHE A 16 0.61 11.57 -8.22
N PHE A 17 0.94 10.38 -8.75
CA PHE A 17 0.84 9.13 -7.99
C PHE A 17 1.74 9.18 -6.75
N GLU A 18 3.00 9.59 -6.86
CA GLU A 18 3.95 9.72 -5.75
C GLU A 18 3.43 10.66 -4.65
N SER A 19 2.84 11.79 -5.06
CA SER A 19 2.22 12.77 -4.17
C SER A 19 0.98 12.22 -3.47
N VAL A 20 0.12 11.46 -4.17
CA VAL A 20 -1.12 10.87 -3.64
C VAL A 20 -0.88 9.58 -2.84
N SER A 21 0.13 8.80 -3.19
CA SER A 21 0.56 7.59 -2.48
C SER A 21 1.28 7.92 -1.18
N GLY A 22 1.93 9.10 -1.13
CA GLY A 22 2.79 9.49 -0.01
C GLY A 22 4.20 8.92 -0.13
N GLU A 23 4.62 8.52 -1.32
CA GLU A 23 6.04 8.29 -1.67
C GLU A 23 6.82 9.59 -1.56
N VAL A 24 6.19 10.70 -1.96
CA VAL A 24 6.69 12.06 -1.74
C VAL A 24 5.73 12.81 -0.81
N PRO A 25 6.12 13.06 0.45
CA PRO A 25 5.34 13.90 1.36
C PRO A 25 5.28 15.35 0.87
N GLN A 26 4.13 15.98 1.08
CA GLN A 26 3.86 17.35 0.67
C GLN A 26 4.09 18.33 1.82
N GLN A 27 4.51 19.56 1.51
CA GLN A 27 4.72 20.61 2.51
C GLN A 27 3.39 21.06 3.14
N ASP A 28 2.34 21.20 2.33
CA ASP A 28 0.99 21.49 2.80
C ASP A 28 0.26 20.18 3.13
N ALA A 29 -0.10 20.00 4.40
CA ALA A 29 -0.81 18.80 4.86
C ALA A 29 -2.21 18.65 4.23
N SER A 30 -2.86 19.75 3.85
CA SER A 30 -4.22 19.78 3.30
C SER A 30 -4.29 19.45 1.79
N SER A 31 -3.14 19.44 1.11
CA SER A 31 -3.02 19.14 -0.32
C SER A 31 -3.56 17.76 -0.71
N VAL A 32 -3.51 16.80 0.22
CA VAL A 32 -4.09 15.46 0.07
C VAL A 32 -4.93 15.19 1.31
N ARG A 33 -6.20 14.81 1.12
CA ARG A 33 -7.09 14.40 2.22
C ARG A 33 -7.64 13.00 1.99
N ILE A 34 -7.54 12.15 3.01
CA ILE A 34 -8.06 10.78 2.98
C ILE A 34 -9.11 10.66 4.09
N ARG A 35 -10.34 10.31 3.71
CA ARG A 35 -11.49 10.23 4.62
C ARG A 35 -11.66 11.49 5.49
N GLY A 36 -11.48 12.66 4.86
CA GLY A 36 -11.62 13.97 5.50
C GLY A 36 -10.45 14.39 6.40
N LYS A 37 -9.36 13.62 6.46
CA LYS A 37 -8.16 13.96 7.23
C LYS A 37 -7.02 14.41 6.33
N ASP A 38 -6.34 15.48 6.73
CA ASP A 38 -5.12 15.96 6.10
C ASP A 38 -4.04 14.87 6.12
N ALA A 39 -3.48 14.60 4.94
CA ALA A 39 -2.59 13.48 4.67
C ALA A 39 -1.38 13.87 3.82
N GLY A 40 -1.25 15.14 3.42
CA GLY A 40 -0.15 15.63 2.58
C GLY A 40 1.23 15.27 3.16
N GLY A 41 1.43 15.50 4.46
CA GLY A 41 2.68 15.16 5.16
C GLY A 41 2.83 13.68 5.58
N LEU A 42 1.83 12.83 5.34
CA LEU A 42 1.90 11.41 5.70
C LEU A 42 2.62 10.59 4.63
N THR A 43 3.48 9.67 5.06
CA THR A 43 4.07 8.64 4.21
C THR A 43 3.03 7.62 3.77
N ILE A 44 3.38 6.76 2.81
CA ILE A 44 2.56 5.63 2.35
C ILE A 44 1.94 4.85 3.52
N THR A 45 2.73 4.49 4.52
CA THR A 45 2.26 3.74 5.70
C THR A 45 1.18 4.51 6.46
N GLY A 46 1.39 5.82 6.69
CA GLY A 46 0.39 6.66 7.37
C GLY A 46 -0.93 6.72 6.59
N ARG A 47 -0.86 6.87 5.27
CA ARG A 47 -2.05 6.92 4.40
C ARG A 47 -2.77 5.57 4.33
N ARG A 48 -2.05 4.47 4.34
CA ARG A 48 -2.64 3.12 4.38
C ARG A 48 -3.32 2.82 5.71
N LEU A 49 -2.81 3.35 6.82
CA LEU A 49 -3.50 3.29 8.12
C LEU A 49 -4.80 4.09 8.14
N LEU A 50 -4.96 5.08 7.25
CA LEU A 50 -6.24 5.77 7.02
C LEU A 50 -7.20 4.96 6.13
N GLY A 51 -6.76 3.84 5.57
CA GLY A 51 -7.55 2.94 4.73
C GLY A 51 -7.39 3.17 3.22
N ALA A 52 -6.38 3.92 2.78
CA ALA A 52 -6.02 4.01 1.37
C ALA A 52 -5.21 2.77 0.93
N ALA A 53 -5.23 2.49 -0.38
CA ALA A 53 -4.38 1.50 -1.03
C ALA A 53 -3.87 2.08 -2.34
N PHE A 54 -2.64 1.74 -2.70
CA PHE A 54 -1.96 2.29 -3.87
C PHE A 54 -1.33 1.13 -4.64
N VAL A 55 -1.50 1.16 -5.96
CA VAL A 55 -0.91 0.19 -6.89
C VAL A 55 -0.13 1.01 -7.92
N PRO A 56 1.20 0.91 -7.96
CA PRO A 56 2.00 1.65 -8.91
C PRO A 56 1.83 1.09 -10.33
N GLU A 57 2.23 1.90 -11.32
CA GLU A 57 2.26 1.49 -12.73
C GLU A 57 3.22 0.32 -12.95
N GLU A 58 4.45 0.44 -12.42
CA GLU A 58 5.44 -0.64 -12.43
C GLU A 58 5.14 -1.70 -11.37
N ARG A 59 4.55 -2.81 -11.78
CA ARG A 59 4.12 -3.86 -10.83
C ARG A 59 5.29 -4.67 -10.27
N LEU A 60 6.32 -4.91 -11.07
CA LEU A 60 7.49 -5.70 -10.67
C LEU A 60 8.59 -4.75 -10.18
N GLY A 61 9.05 -4.94 -8.94
CA GLY A 61 10.10 -4.12 -8.34
C GLY A 61 9.56 -2.94 -7.52
N HIS A 62 8.50 -2.26 -7.98
CA HIS A 62 7.85 -1.18 -7.21
C HIS A 62 6.60 -1.68 -6.48
N GLY A 63 5.68 -2.38 -7.17
CA GLY A 63 4.47 -2.92 -6.54
C GLY A 63 4.65 -4.24 -5.77
N ALA A 64 5.60 -5.08 -6.21
CA ALA A 64 5.86 -6.39 -5.62
C ALA A 64 7.31 -6.81 -5.78
N ALA A 65 7.80 -7.62 -4.85
CA ALA A 65 9.10 -8.27 -4.91
C ALA A 65 8.99 -9.63 -5.62
N PRO A 66 9.46 -9.77 -6.87
CA PRO A 66 9.15 -10.94 -7.71
C PRO A 66 9.79 -12.25 -7.24
N ARG A 67 10.91 -12.17 -6.50
CA ARG A 67 11.61 -13.35 -5.97
C ARG A 67 11.05 -13.83 -4.63
N MET A 68 10.01 -13.18 -4.11
CA MET A 68 9.38 -13.50 -2.83
C MET A 68 8.07 -14.22 -3.05
N LYS A 69 7.72 -15.12 -2.13
CA LYS A 69 6.41 -15.78 -2.10
C LYS A 69 5.30 -14.74 -1.92
N LEU A 70 4.08 -15.11 -2.29
CA LEU A 70 2.89 -14.29 -2.06
C LEU A 70 2.75 -13.90 -0.58
N SER A 71 2.94 -14.85 0.34
CA SER A 71 2.86 -14.62 1.78
C SER A 71 3.88 -13.60 2.28
N GLU A 72 5.07 -13.56 1.68
CA GLU A 72 6.10 -12.60 2.04
C GLU A 72 5.79 -11.20 1.47
N ASN A 73 5.32 -11.12 0.23
CA ASN A 73 4.79 -9.87 -0.34
C ASN A 73 3.58 -9.33 0.46
N LEU A 74 2.72 -10.24 0.96
CA LEU A 74 1.59 -9.89 1.81
C LEU A 74 2.06 -9.30 3.13
N LEU A 75 3.08 -9.89 3.76
CA LEU A 75 3.70 -9.35 4.97
C LEU A 75 4.31 -7.97 4.71
N LEU A 76 5.16 -7.82 3.70
CA LEU A 76 5.79 -6.55 3.35
C LEU A 76 4.74 -5.45 3.16
N SER A 77 3.71 -5.77 2.38
CA SER A 77 2.59 -4.86 2.15
C SER A 77 1.87 -4.56 3.46
N ARG A 78 1.41 -5.54 4.22
CA ARG A 78 0.47 -5.29 5.32
C ARG A 78 1.13 -5.20 6.70
N HIS A 79 2.46 -5.09 6.78
CA HIS A 79 3.19 -5.07 8.05
C HIS A 79 2.67 -4.01 9.04
N ALA A 80 2.25 -2.84 8.53
CA ALA A 80 1.72 -1.77 9.37
C ALA A 80 0.22 -1.88 9.62
N THR A 81 -0.57 -2.22 8.60
CA THR A 81 -2.04 -2.30 8.73
C THR A 81 -2.48 -3.52 9.53
N ASP A 82 -1.74 -4.62 9.43
CA ASP A 82 -2.04 -5.92 10.04
C ASP A 82 -0.95 -6.35 11.03
N GLY A 83 -0.08 -5.43 11.44
CA GLY A 83 1.11 -5.76 12.24
C GLY A 83 0.81 -6.56 13.51
N LYS A 84 -0.30 -6.26 14.20
CA LYS A 84 -0.73 -7.02 15.40
C LYS A 84 -1.06 -8.50 15.11
N ALA A 85 -1.57 -8.76 13.91
CA ALA A 85 -1.92 -10.10 13.45
C ALA A 85 -0.69 -10.86 12.93
N PHE A 86 0.25 -10.15 12.29
CA PHE A 86 1.38 -10.77 11.59
C PHE A 86 2.67 -10.81 12.42
N VAL A 87 2.80 -9.98 13.45
CA VAL A 87 4.00 -9.86 14.28
C VAL A 87 3.63 -10.10 15.75
N GLY A 88 4.36 -10.98 16.41
CA GLY A 88 4.23 -11.32 17.82
C GLY A 88 5.11 -10.46 18.74
N SER A 89 5.10 -10.80 20.03
CA SER A 89 5.99 -10.20 21.01
C SER A 89 7.45 -10.36 20.59
N GLY A 90 8.23 -9.28 20.72
CA GLY A 90 9.65 -9.27 20.35
C GLY A 90 9.93 -9.24 18.85
N GLY A 91 8.94 -8.91 18.00
CA GLY A 91 9.16 -8.76 16.55
C GLY A 91 9.13 -10.07 15.76
N MET A 92 8.75 -11.18 16.38
CA MET A 92 8.68 -12.48 15.70
C MET A 92 7.53 -12.53 14.69
N VAL A 93 7.84 -12.94 13.46
CA VAL A 93 6.84 -13.09 12.39
C VAL A 93 5.98 -14.33 12.61
N LYS A 94 4.66 -14.16 12.57
CA LYS A 94 3.66 -15.24 12.71
C LYS A 94 3.35 -15.85 11.35
N SER A 95 4.25 -16.67 10.82
CA SER A 95 4.13 -17.27 9.48
C SER A 95 2.81 -18.00 9.25
N GLY A 96 2.27 -18.71 10.25
CA GLY A 96 0.97 -19.36 10.16
C GLY A 96 -0.20 -18.40 9.93
N ALA A 97 -0.19 -17.23 10.58
CA ALA A 97 -1.23 -16.21 10.41
C ALA A 97 -1.17 -15.59 9.00
N ILE A 98 0.05 -15.36 8.50
CA ILE A 98 0.28 -14.83 7.15
C ILE A 98 -0.14 -15.84 6.08
N GLN A 99 0.17 -17.13 6.28
CA GLN A 99 -0.24 -18.19 5.36
C GLN A 99 -1.77 -18.31 5.31
N ALA A 100 -2.43 -18.30 6.48
CA ALA A 100 -3.89 -18.31 6.54
C ALA A 100 -4.52 -17.07 5.87
N ALA A 101 -3.91 -15.89 6.03
CA ALA A 101 -4.36 -14.68 5.33
C ALA A 101 -4.16 -14.76 3.82
N SER A 102 -3.03 -15.31 3.37
CA SER A 102 -2.74 -15.51 1.94
C SER A 102 -3.74 -16.46 1.31
N GLN A 103 -4.03 -17.59 1.97
CA GLN A 103 -5.00 -18.58 1.52
C GLN A 103 -6.41 -18.00 1.39
N ARG A 104 -6.87 -17.21 2.38
CA ARG A 104 -8.16 -16.52 2.30
C ARG A 104 -8.24 -15.54 1.13
N ILE A 105 -7.13 -14.85 0.82
CA ILE A 105 -7.09 -13.91 -0.30
C ILE A 105 -7.12 -14.65 -1.64
N ILE A 106 -6.36 -15.74 -1.77
CA ILE A 106 -6.40 -16.64 -2.93
C ILE A 106 -7.84 -17.11 -3.19
N GLU A 107 -8.51 -17.64 -2.17
CA GLU A 107 -9.89 -18.11 -2.29
C GLU A 107 -10.87 -17.00 -2.66
N ALA A 108 -10.72 -15.80 -2.08
CA ALA A 108 -11.62 -14.68 -2.34
C ALA A 108 -11.41 -14.04 -3.72
N MET A 109 -10.19 -14.10 -4.26
CA MET A 109 -9.81 -13.49 -5.53
C MET A 109 -9.76 -14.48 -6.70
N ASP A 110 -9.94 -15.78 -6.43
CA ASP A 110 -9.87 -16.88 -7.40
C ASP A 110 -8.54 -16.92 -8.18
N VAL A 111 -7.41 -16.92 -7.44
CA VAL A 111 -6.03 -16.89 -7.97
C VAL A 111 -5.10 -17.92 -7.35
#